data_AF-A0A944Z7G8-F1
#
_entry.id   AF-A0A944Z7G8-F1
#
_cell.length_a   1.000
_cell.length_b   1.000
_cell.length_c   1.000
_cell.angle_alpha   90.00
_cell.angle_beta   90.00
_cell.angle_gamma   90.00
#
_symmetry.space_group_name_H-M   'P 1'
#
loop_
_entity.id
_entity.type
_entity.pdbx_description
1 polymer ?
#
loop_
_entity_poly.entity_id
_entity_poly.type
_entity_poly.pdbx_seq_one_letter_code
_entity_poly.pdbx_strand_id
1 'polypeptide(L)'
;MKIKKIYIAAPLYSAKEQKDNREIDEVLQRAGYATFLPQRDGFAYDELFKKVQDEGYAYEEARDIALGLIMHLDVYQVCEGCDATVLNLTVRNPGEGTITEGALCFRSERPLVLYKGNNPSFVLENHSPLL
;
A
#
# COMPACT_ATOMS: atom_id res chain seq x y z
N MET A 1 -12.77 -11.95 14.68
CA MET A 1 -11.78 -10.85 14.80
C MET A 1 -12.51 -9.52 14.61
N LYS A 2 -12.25 -8.50 15.44
CA LYS A 2 -12.83 -7.15 15.23
C LYS A 2 -11.83 -6.34 14.40
N ILE A 3 -12.20 -5.99 13.17
CA ILE A 3 -11.37 -5.15 12.29
C ILE A 3 -11.27 -3.75 12.93
N LYS A 4 -10.04 -3.29 13.17
CA LYS A 4 -9.76 -1.97 13.75
C LYS A 4 -8.82 -1.14 12.88
N LYS A 5 -7.84 -1.77 12.23
CA LYS A 5 -6.85 -1.09 11.39
C LYS A 5 -6.83 -1.64 9.98
N ILE A 6 -6.84 -0.77 8.98
CA ILE A 6 -6.90 -1.15 7.57
C ILE A 6 -5.66 -0.64 6.83
N TYR A 7 -4.99 -1.51 6.09
CA TYR A 7 -3.92 -1.13 5.17
C TYR A 7 -4.52 -0.64 3.85
N ILE A 8 -4.01 0.47 3.32
CA ILE A 8 -4.42 1.01 2.02
C ILE A 8 -3.31 0.72 1.01
N ALA A 9 -3.50 -0.33 0.22
CA ALA A 9 -2.60 -0.76 -0.86
C ALA A 9 -2.94 0.00 -2.14
N ALA A 10 -2.04 0.86 -2.60
CA ALA A 10 -2.28 1.70 -3.76
C ALA A 10 -0.98 2.27 -4.35
N PRO A 11 -0.92 2.54 -5.67
CA PRO A 11 0.16 3.34 -6.24
C PRO A 11 0.13 4.77 -5.68
N LEU A 12 1.30 5.39 -5.62
CA LEU A 12 1.53 6.71 -5.02
C LEU A 12 2.49 7.61 -5.81
N TYR A 13 2.66 7.33 -7.11
CA TYR A 13 3.65 7.97 -7.98
C TYR A 13 3.28 9.40 -8.40
N SER A 14 1.99 9.74 -8.34
CA SER A 14 1.47 11.05 -8.73
C SER A 14 0.67 11.73 -7.62
N ALA A 15 0.60 13.07 -7.68
CA ALA A 15 -0.22 13.84 -6.76
C ALA A 15 -1.71 13.45 -6.81
N LYS A 16 -2.19 13.02 -7.99
CA LYS A 16 -3.56 12.52 -8.14
C LYS A 16 -3.75 11.21 -7.38
N GLU A 17 -2.89 10.22 -7.59
CA GLU A 17 -2.96 8.93 -6.88
C GLU A 17 -2.90 9.14 -5.37
N GLN A 18 -1.98 9.98 -4.91
CA GLN A 18 -1.86 10.27 -3.48
C GLN A 18 -3.11 10.96 -2.91
N LYS A 19 -3.80 11.78 -3.70
CA LYS A 19 -5.07 12.41 -3.32
C LYS A 19 -6.17 11.36 -3.22
N ASP A 20 -6.30 10.50 -4.24
CA ASP A 20 -7.29 9.42 -4.25
C ASP A 20 -7.10 8.48 -3.03
N ASN A 21 -5.85 8.17 -2.67
CA ASN A 21 -5.54 7.35 -1.49
C ASN A 21 -5.95 8.03 -0.17
N ARG A 22 -5.78 9.36 -0.07
CA ARG A 22 -6.24 10.14 1.09
C ARG A 22 -7.77 10.17 1.18
N GLU A 23 -8.48 10.21 0.07
CA GLU A 23 -9.95 10.15 0.08
C GLU A 23 -10.45 8.81 0.64
N ILE A 24 -9.79 7.69 0.30
CA ILE A 24 -10.08 6.37 0.89
C ILE A 24 -9.80 6.38 2.40
N ASP A 25 -8.63 6.89 2.80
CA ASP A 25 -8.23 7.05 4.20
C ASP A 25 -9.28 7.82 5.02
N GLU A 26 -9.70 8.99 4.53
CA GLU A 26 -10.70 9.84 5.18
C GLU A 26 -12.07 9.15 5.32
N VAL A 27 -12.49 8.37 4.33
CA VAL A 27 -13.74 7.60 4.40
C VAL A 27 -13.65 6.51 5.47
N LEU A 28 -12.55 5.75 5.52
CA LEU A 28 -12.34 4.68 6.49
C LEU A 28 -12.25 5.23 7.92
N GLN A 29 -11.52 6.33 8.11
CA GLN A 29 -11.38 7.00 9.40
C GLN A 29 -12.72 7.54 9.91
N ARG A 30 -13.54 8.16 9.04
CA ARG A 30 -14.90 8.59 9.41
C ARG A 30 -15.83 7.43 9.77
N ALA A 31 -15.61 6.24 9.19
CA ALA A 31 -16.32 5.03 9.56
C ALA A 31 -15.83 4.39 10.88
N GLY A 32 -14.80 4.97 11.52
CA GLY A 32 -14.26 4.54 12.81
C GLY A 32 -13.13 3.53 12.73
N TYR A 33 -12.54 3.32 11.56
CA TYR A 33 -11.35 2.47 11.39
C TYR A 33 -10.08 3.31 11.47
N ALA A 34 -9.06 2.80 12.16
CA ALA A 34 -7.70 3.27 11.97
C ALA A 34 -7.19 2.81 10.59
N THR A 35 -6.18 3.49 10.07
CA THR A 35 -5.57 3.16 8.78
C THR A 35 -4.06 3.14 8.87
N PHE A 36 -3.42 2.35 8.01
CA PHE A 36 -2.05 2.55 7.60
C PHE A 36 -2.06 2.96 6.13
N LEU A 37 -1.55 4.16 5.85
CA LEU A 37 -1.44 4.73 4.52
C LEU A 37 0.06 4.91 4.20
N PRO A 38 0.66 4.12 3.29
CA PRO A 38 2.12 4.10 3.10
C PRO A 38 2.77 5.48 2.87
N GLN A 39 2.13 6.33 2.07
CA GLN A 39 2.59 7.71 1.82
C GLN A 39 2.55 8.64 3.05
N ARG A 40 1.86 8.27 4.14
CA ARG A 40 1.76 9.03 5.40
C ARG A 40 2.55 8.38 6.52
N ASP A 41 2.43 7.06 6.65
CA ASP A 41 2.90 6.30 7.80
C ASP A 41 4.15 5.45 7.50
N GLY A 42 4.52 5.33 6.22
CA GLY A 42 5.72 4.62 5.75
C GLY A 42 6.93 5.53 5.62
N PHE A 43 7.91 5.08 4.83
CA PHE A 43 9.12 5.86 4.56
C PHE A 43 9.14 6.38 3.12
N ALA A 44 9.51 7.65 2.95
CA ALA A 44 9.95 8.15 1.65
C ALA A 44 11.36 7.61 1.35
N TYR A 45 11.54 6.99 0.18
CA TYR A 45 12.82 6.37 -0.20
C TYR A 45 13.98 7.36 -0.12
N ASP A 46 13.86 8.54 -0.73
CA ASP A 46 14.95 9.52 -0.79
C ASP A 46 15.40 9.98 0.61
N GLU A 47 14.46 10.17 1.53
CA GLU A 47 14.74 10.58 2.91
C GLU A 47 15.39 9.45 3.71
N LEU A 48 14.88 8.23 3.57
CA LEU A 48 15.42 7.06 4.28
C LEU A 48 16.80 6.70 3.74
N PHE A 49 16.96 6.67 2.42
CA PHE A 49 18.23 6.42 1.75
C PHE A 49 19.29 7.42 2.21
N LYS A 50 18.97 8.72 2.23
CA LYS A 50 19.88 9.75 2.72
C LYS A 50 20.26 9.51 4.19
N LYS A 51 19.30 9.18 5.06
CA LYS A 51 19.59 8.88 6.47
C LYS A 51 20.56 7.70 6.61
N VAL A 52 20.35 6.62 5.85
CA VAL A 52 21.24 5.47 5.89
C VAL A 52 22.64 5.84 5.36
N GLN A 53 22.74 6.67 4.32
CA GLN A 53 24.04 7.18 3.87
C GLN A 53 24.74 8.05 4.93
N ASP A 54 23.99 8.89 5.63
CA ASP A 54 24.53 9.76 6.69
C ASP A 54 25.06 8.96 7.90
N GLU A 55 24.64 7.70 8.06
CA GLU A 55 25.21 6.73 9.04
C GLU A 55 26.53 6.07 8.57
N GLY A 56 27.00 6.38 7.35
CA GLY A 56 28.30 5.95 6.84
C GLY A 56 28.30 4.69 5.96
N TYR A 57 27.13 4.18 5.60
CA TYR A 57 27.01 3.05 4.67
C TYR A 57 27.35 3.44 3.23
N ALA A 58 27.97 2.52 2.49
CA ALA A 58 28.25 2.71 1.07
C ALA A 58 26.95 2.83 0.27
N TYR A 59 26.98 3.47 -0.90
CA TYR A 59 25.78 3.74 -1.71
C TYR A 59 24.90 2.50 -1.95
N GLU A 60 25.48 1.39 -2.40
CA GLU A 60 24.71 0.17 -2.70
C GLU A 60 24.12 -0.47 -1.44
N GLU A 61 24.88 -0.49 -0.35
CA GLU A 61 24.42 -1.00 0.93
C GLU A 61 23.30 -0.13 1.51
N ALA A 62 23.43 1.19 1.43
CA ALA A 62 22.40 2.12 1.87
C ALA A 62 21.11 1.98 1.05
N ARG A 63 21.22 1.74 -0.26
CA ARG A 63 20.07 1.48 -1.15
C ARG A 63 19.36 0.21 -0.70
N ASP A 64 20.10 -0.87 -0.51
CA ASP A 64 19.53 -2.18 -0.20
C ASP A 64 18.89 -2.18 1.21
N ILE A 65 19.51 -1.50 2.18
CA ILE A 65 18.93 -1.26 3.50
C ILE A 65 17.63 -0.44 3.40
N ALA A 66 17.63 0.68 2.69
CA ALA A 66 16.46 1.56 2.59
C ALA A 66 15.27 0.83 1.92
N LEU A 67 15.51 0.14 0.81
CA LEU A 67 14.49 -0.66 0.12
C LEU A 67 14.00 -1.81 1.00
N GLY A 68 14.91 -2.51 1.67
CA GLY A 68 14.58 -3.60 2.59
C GLY A 68 13.69 -3.13 3.75
N LEU A 69 14.01 -1.99 4.36
CA LEU A 69 13.22 -1.41 5.44
C LEU A 69 11.80 -1.03 5.00
N ILE A 70 11.64 -0.40 3.83
CA ILE A 70 10.33 -0.07 3.25
C ILE A 70 9.54 -1.36 3.02
N MET A 71 10.12 -2.30 2.28
CA MET A 71 9.47 -3.57 1.95
C MET A 71 9.05 -4.33 3.21
N HIS A 72 9.93 -4.46 4.21
CA HIS A 72 9.63 -5.18 5.44
C HIS A 72 8.54 -4.50 6.27
N LEU A 73 8.50 -3.17 6.30
CA LEU A 73 7.42 -2.43 6.95
C LEU A 73 6.08 -2.72 6.27
N ASP A 74 6.01 -2.62 4.95
CA ASP A 74 4.77 -2.83 4.20
C ASP A 74 4.28 -4.28 4.33
N VAL A 75 5.19 -5.27 4.19
CA VAL A 75 4.89 -6.69 4.42
C VAL A 75 4.37 -6.92 5.83
N TYR A 76 5.01 -6.33 6.85
CA TYR A 76 4.52 -6.45 8.22
C TYR A 76 3.12 -5.84 8.37
N GLN A 77 2.86 -4.65 7.83
CA GLN A 77 1.54 -4.02 7.98
C GLN A 77 0.45 -4.83 7.28
N VAL A 78 0.71 -5.35 6.07
CA VAL A 78 -0.24 -6.16 5.30
C VAL A 78 -0.51 -7.50 5.98
N CYS A 79 0.54 -8.22 6.39
CA CYS A 79 0.42 -9.58 6.91
C CYS A 79 0.06 -9.62 8.40
N GLU A 80 0.48 -8.63 9.18
CA GLU A 80 0.45 -8.67 10.66
C GLU A 80 -0.14 -7.41 11.31
N GLY A 81 0.28 -6.21 10.89
CA GLY A 81 -0.04 -4.95 11.56
C GLY A 81 -1.46 -4.41 11.34
N CYS A 82 -2.11 -4.74 10.22
CA CYS A 82 -3.46 -4.27 9.87
C CYS A 82 -4.44 -5.42 9.69
N ASP A 83 -5.61 -5.35 10.30
CA ASP A 83 -6.60 -6.43 10.33
C ASP A 83 -7.24 -6.75 8.97
N ALA A 84 -7.13 -5.83 8.00
CA ALA A 84 -7.67 -5.96 6.65
C ALA A 84 -6.90 -5.05 5.68
N THR A 85 -7.05 -5.30 4.38
CA THR A 85 -6.48 -4.47 3.31
C THR A 85 -7.55 -3.98 2.34
N VAL A 86 -7.48 -2.71 1.96
CA VAL A 86 -8.18 -2.17 0.79
C VAL A 86 -7.17 -2.01 -0.34
N LEU A 87 -7.45 -2.66 -1.46
CA LEU A 87 -6.67 -2.56 -2.70
C LEU A 87 -7.30 -1.51 -3.61
N ASN A 88 -6.63 -0.38 -3.82
CA ASN A 88 -7.11 0.69 -4.68
C ASN A 88 -6.82 0.38 -6.16
N LEU A 89 -7.86 -0.03 -6.87
CA LEU A 89 -7.86 -0.36 -8.30
C LEU A 89 -8.50 0.76 -9.15
N THR A 90 -8.56 1.98 -8.64
CA THR A 90 -9.10 3.12 -9.39
C THR A 90 -8.23 3.51 -10.59
N VAL A 91 -6.94 3.19 -10.56
CA VAL A 91 -6.02 3.40 -11.68
C VAL A 91 -6.03 2.23 -12.67
N ARG A 92 -5.66 2.49 -13.93
CA ARG A 92 -5.66 1.46 -14.99
C ARG A 92 -4.65 0.33 -14.73
N ASN A 93 -3.50 0.65 -14.15
CA ASN A 93 -2.48 -0.32 -13.78
C ASN A 93 -2.07 -0.04 -12.33
N PRO A 94 -2.50 -0.86 -11.36
CA PRO A 94 -2.21 -0.65 -9.93
C PRO A 94 -0.71 -0.82 -9.59
N GLY A 95 0.09 -1.40 -10.49
CA GLY A 95 1.51 -1.66 -10.27
C GLY A 95 1.77 -2.93 -9.47
N GLU A 96 2.98 -3.48 -9.59
CA GLU A 96 3.37 -4.77 -9.01
C GLU A 96 3.33 -4.76 -7.47
N GLY A 97 3.70 -3.63 -6.84
CA GLY A 97 3.67 -3.48 -5.37
C GLY A 97 2.26 -3.70 -4.82
N THR A 98 1.30 -2.94 -5.33
CA THR A 98 -0.12 -3.04 -4.97
C THR A 98 -0.63 -4.48 -5.13
N ILE A 99 -0.37 -5.14 -6.27
CA ILE A 99 -0.81 -6.54 -6.49
C ILE A 99 -0.15 -7.51 -5.51
N THR A 100 1.13 -7.32 -5.23
CA THR A 100 1.88 -8.15 -4.27
C THR A 100 1.30 -8.03 -2.86
N GLU A 101 0.97 -6.81 -2.42
CA GLU A 101 0.33 -6.56 -1.13
C GLU A 101 -1.05 -7.22 -1.05
N GLY A 102 -1.86 -7.14 -2.12
CA GLY A 102 -3.14 -7.86 -2.20
C GLY A 102 -2.98 -9.37 -2.06
N ALA A 103 -2.00 -9.96 -2.76
CA ALA A 103 -1.70 -11.38 -2.68
C ALA A 103 -1.21 -11.80 -1.27
N LEU A 104 -0.35 -10.99 -0.64
CA LEU A 104 0.13 -11.22 0.72
C LEU A 104 -1.02 -11.14 1.75
N CYS A 105 -1.91 -10.16 1.62
CA CYS A 105 -3.12 -10.06 2.46
C CYS A 105 -3.99 -11.31 2.32
N PHE A 106 -4.27 -11.73 1.08
CA PHE A 106 -5.05 -12.94 0.80
C PHE A 106 -4.40 -14.19 1.39
N ARG A 107 -3.08 -14.34 1.21
CA ARG A 107 -2.32 -15.46 1.77
C ARG A 107 -2.32 -15.48 3.30
N SER A 108 -2.37 -14.30 3.92
CA SER A 108 -2.44 -14.13 5.38
C SER A 108 -3.85 -14.33 5.95
N GLU A 109 -4.81 -14.76 5.12
CA GLU A 109 -6.20 -15.05 5.51
C GLU A 109 -6.91 -13.81 6.11
N ARG A 110 -6.46 -12.61 5.72
CA ARG A 110 -7.05 -11.35 6.15
C ARG A 110 -8.08 -10.86 5.12
N PRO A 111 -9.16 -10.20 5.56
CA PRO A 111 -10.12 -9.57 4.66
C PRO A 111 -9.43 -8.63 3.67
N LEU A 112 -9.67 -8.87 2.37
CA LEU A 112 -9.20 -8.06 1.26
C LEU A 112 -10.40 -7.44 0.55
N VAL A 113 -10.41 -6.12 0.39
CA VAL A 113 -11.45 -5.39 -0.34
C VAL A 113 -10.83 -4.77 -1.59
N LEU A 114 -11.36 -5.13 -2.75
CA LEU A 114 -10.97 -4.54 -4.03
C LEU A 114 -11.83 -3.29 -4.29
N TYR A 115 -11.22 -2.11 -4.32
CA TYR A 115 -11.91 -0.84 -4.51
C TYR A 115 -11.60 -0.24 -5.87
N LYS A 116 -12.58 -0.22 -6.79
CA LYS A 116 -12.40 0.32 -8.15
C LYS A 116 -12.88 1.78 -8.32
N GLY A 117 -13.59 2.32 -7.34
CA GLY A 117 -14.30 3.60 -7.46
C GLY A 117 -15.22 3.67 -8.70
N ASN A 118 -15.32 4.86 -9.30
CA ASN A 118 -16.17 5.11 -10.49
C ASN A 118 -15.46 4.84 -11.82
N ASN A 119 -14.36 4.08 -11.86
CA ASN A 119 -13.62 3.84 -13.10
C ASN A 119 -14.43 2.93 -14.06
N PRO A 120 -15.01 3.44 -15.16
CA PRO A 120 -15.83 2.64 -16.07
C PRO A 120 -15.00 1.68 -16.93
N SER A 121 -13.67 1.78 -16.94
CA SER A 121 -12.77 0.84 -17.62
C SER A 121 -12.53 -0.44 -16.82
N PHE A 122 -12.91 -0.46 -15.54
CA PHE A 122 -12.93 -1.67 -14.72
C PHE A 122 -14.29 -2.38 -14.88
N VAL A 123 -14.72 -2.63 -16.12
CA VAL A 123 -15.81 -3.56 -16.42
C VAL A 123 -15.16 -4.94 -16.49
N LEU A 124 -15.77 -5.93 -15.83
CA LEU A 124 -15.29 -7.30 -15.63
C LEU A 124 -14.88 -8.07 -16.91
N GLU A 125 -15.08 -7.50 -18.10
CA GLU A 125 -14.98 -8.21 -19.37
C GLU A 125 -13.54 -8.47 -19.86
N ASN A 126 -12.49 -7.81 -19.33
CA ASN A 126 -11.11 -7.94 -19.86
C ASN A 126 -9.98 -7.88 -18.81
N HIS A 127 -10.23 -8.20 -17.54
CA HIS A 127 -9.17 -8.19 -16.52
C HIS A 127 -8.53 -9.56 -16.34
N SER A 128 -7.30 -9.55 -15.80
CA SER A 128 -6.62 -10.78 -15.38
C SER A 128 -7.54 -11.56 -14.43
N PRO A 129 -7.71 -12.88 -14.59
CA PRO A 129 -8.50 -13.69 -13.65
C PRO A 129 -7.89 -13.73 -12.24
N LEU A 130 -6.70 -13.16 -12.05
CA LEU A 130 -6.05 -12.98 -10.76
C LEU A 130 -6.36 -11.62 -10.11
N LEU A 131 -7.24 -10.80 -10.71
CA LEU A 131 -7.72 -9.50 -10.22
C LEU A 131 -9.24 -9.47 -10.09
#